data_AF-A0A2A2VCZ3-F1
#
_entry.id   AF-A0A2A2VCZ3-F1
#
_cell.length_a   1.000
_cell.length_b   1.000
_cell.length_c   1.000
_cell.angle_alpha   90.00
_cell.angle_beta   90.00
_cell.angle_gamma   90.00
#
_symmetry.space_group_name_H-M   'P 1'
#
loop_
_entity.id
_entity.type
_entity.pdbx_description
1 polymer ?
#
loop_
_entity_poly.entity_id
_entity_poly.type
_entity_poly.pdbx_seq_one_letter_code
_entity_poly.pdbx_strand_id
1 'polypeptide(L)' 'MKMVAEYLECAHQFERMATHETDPKLKADFEDQALAYYKLAANRAREMKLSLPERKDTS' A
#
# COMPACT_ATOMS: atom_id res chain seq x y z
N MET A 1 -10.65 -0.93 -14.14
CA MET A 1 -9.57 -0.04 -13.63
C MET A 1 -9.91 0.30 -12.19
N LYS A 2 -9.02 0.05 -11.22
CA LYS A 2 -9.20 0.53 -9.85
C LYS A 2 -8.87 2.02 -9.75
N MET A 3 -9.53 2.74 -8.85
CA MET A 3 -9.26 4.13 -8.48
C MET A 3 -8.04 4.22 -7.56
N VAL A 4 -7.43 5.42 -7.47
CA VAL A 4 -6.31 5.70 -6.56
C VAL A 4 -6.66 5.28 -5.12
N ALA A 5 -7.88 5.61 -4.67
CA ALA A 5 -8.38 5.26 -3.33
C ALA A 5 -8.43 3.75 -3.09
N GLU A 6 -8.88 2.96 -4.06
CA GLU A 6 -8.95 1.49 -3.93
C GLU A 6 -7.55 0.87 -3.83
N TYR A 7 -6.56 1.43 -4.54
CA TYR A 7 -5.17 0.99 -4.40
C TYR A 7 -4.60 1.34 -3.03
N LEU A 8 -4.90 2.54 -2.50
CA LEU A 8 -4.49 2.92 -1.15
C LEU A 8 -5.15 2.06 -0.07
N GLU A 9 -6.44 1.75 -0.22
CA GLU A 9 -7.16 0.87 0.70
C GLU A 9 -6.53 -0.53 0.73
N CYS A 10 -6.20 -1.09 -0.44
CA CYS A 10 -5.47 -2.37 -0.52
C CYS A 10 -4.12 -2.25 0.21
N ALA A 11 -3.34 -1.20 -0.05
CA ALA A 11 -2.05 -0.99 0.61
C ALA A 11 -2.18 -0.98 2.13
N HIS A 12 -3.12 -0.20 2.67
CA HIS A 12 -3.38 -0.13 4.11
C HIS A 12 -3.88 -1.45 4.70
N GLN A 13 -4.67 -2.23 3.95
CA GLN A 13 -5.08 -3.55 4.41
C GLN A 13 -3.88 -4.48 4.59
N PHE A 14 -2.95 -4.48 3.63
CA PHE A 14 -1.71 -5.26 3.74
C PHE A 14 -0.80 -4.76 4.88
N GLU A 15 -0.67 -3.45 5.10
CA GLU A 15 0.07 -2.90 6.25
C GLU A 15 -0.53 -3.35 7.59
N ARG A 16 -1.86 -3.36 7.71
CA ARG A 16 -2.54 -3.87 8.90
C ARG A 16 -2.30 -5.36 9.11
N MET A 17 -2.33 -6.17 8.04
CA MET A 17 -2.01 -7.59 8.13
C MET A 17 -0.56 -7.81 8.57
N ALA A 18 0.40 -7.09 8.00
CA ALA A 18 1.81 -7.13 8.39
C ALA A 18 2.03 -6.75 9.87
N THR A 19 1.27 -5.78 10.39
CA THR A 19 1.37 -5.34 11.79
C THR A 19 0.94 -6.42 12.79
N HIS A 20 -0.03 -7.25 12.42
CA HIS A 20 -0.57 -8.31 13.28
C HIS A 20 0.04 -9.69 12.99
N GLU A 21 0.90 -9.80 11.97
CA GLU A 21 1.52 -11.06 11.59
C GLU A 21 2.76 -11.36 12.45
N THR A 22 2.85 -12.61 12.89
CA THR A 22 3.94 -13.12 13.73
C THR A 22 4.98 -13.89 12.93
N ASP A 23 4.59 -14.49 11.80
CA ASP A 23 5.52 -15.13 10.89
C ASP A 23 6.31 -14.06 10.11
N PRO A 24 7.64 -14.01 10.25
CA PRO A 24 8.43 -12.93 9.66
C PRO A 24 8.46 -12.97 8.14
N LYS A 25 8.26 -14.14 7.53
CA LYS A 25 8.23 -14.28 6.07
C LYS A 25 6.90 -13.76 5.52
N LEU A 26 5.79 -14.19 6.11
CA LEU A 26 4.46 -13.75 5.72
C LEU A 26 4.26 -12.24 5.99
N LYS A 27 4.85 -11.72 7.08
CA LYS A 27 4.92 -10.29 7.34
C LYS A 27 5.61 -9.53 6.21
N ALA A 28 6.79 -9.99 5.78
CA ALA A 28 7.52 -9.38 4.67
C ALA A 28 6.72 -9.45 3.36
N ASP A 29 6.07 -10.58 3.08
CA ASP A 29 5.20 -10.74 1.91
C ASP A 29 4.05 -9.71 1.94
N PHE A 30 3.43 -9.45 3.10
CA PHE A 30 2.41 -8.42 3.24
C PHE A 30 2.97 -7.00 3.05
N GLU A 31 4.14 -6.69 3.60
CA GLU A 31 4.80 -5.38 3.40
C GLU A 31 5.12 -5.12 1.93
N ASP A 32 5.55 -6.16 1.19
CA ASP A 32 5.81 -6.09 -0.24
C ASP A 32 4.52 -5.86 -1.04
N GLN A 33 3.43 -6.54 -0.70
CA GLN A 33 2.12 -6.30 -1.32
C GLN A 33 1.64 -4.87 -1.04
N ALA A 34 1.78 -4.37 0.18
CA ALA A 34 1.42 -2.98 0.52
C ALA A 34 2.19 -1.97 -0.34
N LEU A 35 3.50 -2.16 -0.47
CA LEU A 35 4.35 -1.31 -1.29
C LEU A 35 3.97 -1.38 -2.78
N ALA A 36 3.65 -2.56 -3.30
CA ALA A 36 3.20 -2.73 -4.67
C ALA A 36 1.90 -1.94 -4.95
N TYR A 37 0.93 -2.04 -4.05
CA TYR A 37 -0.33 -1.30 -4.16
C TYR A 37 -0.13 0.22 -4.04
N TYR A 38 0.75 0.67 -3.14
CA TYR A 38 1.09 2.09 -3.04
C TYR A 38 1.74 2.62 -4.33
N LYS A 39 2.64 1.84 -4.97
CA LYS A 39 3.23 2.20 -6.27
C LYS A 39 2.17 2.32 -7.37
N LEU A 40 1.18 1.42 -7.40
CA LEU A 40 0.05 1.51 -8.33
C LEU A 40 -0.78 2.76 -8.08
N ALA A 41 -1.07 3.09 -6.81
CA ALA A 41 -1.76 4.31 -6.43
C ALA A 41 -0.98 5.56 -6.88
N ALA A 42 0.33 5.60 -6.66
CA ALA A 42 1.20 6.71 -7.05
C ALA A 42 1.27 6.88 -8.58
N ASN A 43 1.35 5.79 -9.33
CA ASN A 43 1.29 5.84 -10.80
C ASN A 43 -0.04 6.44 -11.26
N ARG A 44 -1.14 5.96 -10.68
CA ARG A 44 -2.49 6.41 -11.04
C ARG A 44 -2.74 7.87 -10.65
N ALA A 45 -2.26 8.30 -9.48
CA ALA A 45 -2.34 9.69 -9.05
C ALA A 45 -1.56 10.63 -9.98
N ARG A 46 -0.37 10.21 -10.43
CA ARG A 46 0.42 10.96 -11.43
C ARG A 46 -0.32 11.13 -12.75
N GLU A 47 -0.94 10.07 -13.26
CA GLU A 47 -1.78 10.15 -14.48
C GLU A 47 -2.94 11.13 -14.32
N MET A 48 -3.53 11.18 -13.12
CA MET A 48 -4.66 12.05 -12.80
C MET A 48 -4.26 13.45 -12.31
N LYS A 49 -2.96 13.76 -12.23
CA LYS A 49 -2.41 14.99 -11.63
C LYS A 49 -2.91 15.25 -10.20
N LEU A 50 -3.15 14.17 -9.46
CA LEU A 50 -3.56 14.20 -8.06
C LEU A 50 -2.34 14.08 -7.15
N SER A 51 -2.42 14.69 -5.96
CA SER A 51 -1.44 14.48 -4.90
C SER A 51 -1.78 13.20 -4.14
N LEU A 52 -0.79 12.34 -3.90
CA LEU A 52 -0.95 11.14 -3.07
C LEU A 52 -0.55 11.49 -1.63
N PRO A 53 -1.28 11.05 -0.59
CA PRO A 53 -0.81 11.17 0.79
C PRO A 53 0.51 10.42 0.98
N GLU A 54 1.42 10.97 1.79
CA GLU A 54 2.67 10.31 2.14
C GLU A 54 2.38 8.99 2.85
N ARG A 55 3.05 7.91 2.44
CA ARG A 55 3.04 6.64 3.15
C ARG A 55 3.60 6.91 4.54
N LYS A 56 2.80 6.69 5.58
CA LYS A 56 3.30 6.69 6.95
C LYS A 56 4.07 5.40 7.14
N ASP A 57 5.38 5.46 6.96
CA ASP A 57 6.27 4.38 7.38
C ASP A 57 6.19 4.27 8.91
N THR A 58 5.29 3.43 9.40
CA THR A 58 5.31 3.00 10.80
C THR A 58 6.47 2.01 10.95
N SER A 59 7.68 2.56 11.11
CA SER A 59 8.86 1.85 11.64
C SER A 59 8.71 1.56 13.12
#